data_AF-A0A1R3W308-F1
#
_entry.id   AF-A0A1R3W308-F1
#
_cell.length_a   1.000
_cell.length_b   1.000
_cell.length_c   1.000
_cell.angle_alpha   90.00
_cell.angle_beta   90.00
_cell.angle_gamma   90.00
#
_symmetry.space_group_name_H-M   'P 1'
#
loop_
_entity.id
_entity.type
_entity.pdbx_description
1 polymer ?
#
loop_
_entity_poly.entity_id
_entity_poly.type
_entity_poly.pdbx_seq_one_letter_code
_entity_poly.pdbx_strand_id
1 'polypeptide(L)'
;MLSVEHDQPITLPAPAPVVEPQSVPAPPRRTSRRALIGWITGVVVVLLLAAGIAFAQVSAHRAFDASTGRLLSAVDEVEAAASDTRETADDGTRTVDAATVIGEAAADGLVDPAARARFVEATTVLATAQTGAEELLSRPLGPYDVEKPFWAWELLEESARLDADAEAVTAAAAAMTEAEESLGDAQDAVEAAGQALYASVVPLAPTIEAAHVSARALAVLDFRDAATAVAEQTGVGPGAASAFAQYVQKSKELTSSAQSELAEKSGPLYDTRLEIEAYARSIAGGVVLDFDWAPLVNGLGGRAGMAGTATWNTIRGGFSTITLSNSVAENWPSADARALVAHEVGHSITSKCSDLFDSADQAANEEWATAWAIGMGHTAEGNGVQAYGYPSQDMIDRAMACR
;
A
#
# COMPACT_ATOMS: atom_id res chain seq x y z
N MET A 1 -64.98 11.62 49.04
CA MET A 1 -65.85 11.56 47.85
C MET A 1 -65.87 10.12 47.39
N LEU A 2 -66.88 9.39 47.88
CA LEU A 2 -67.96 8.71 47.11
C LEU A 2 -67.59 7.24 46.90
N SER A 3 -67.96 6.35 47.84
CA SER A 3 -69.27 5.65 47.98
C SER A 3 -69.41 4.51 46.97
N VAL A 4 -69.30 3.23 47.37
CA VAL A 4 -70.24 2.35 48.12
C VAL A 4 -71.32 1.75 47.21
N GLU A 5 -71.36 0.41 47.14
CA GLU A 5 -72.51 -0.55 47.05
C GLU A 5 -71.94 -1.87 46.45
N HIS A 6 -71.86 -3.03 47.12
CA HIS A 6 -72.81 -3.82 47.93
C HIS A 6 -74.11 -4.13 47.19
N ASP A 7 -74.20 -5.32 46.59
CA ASP A 7 -75.46 -6.06 46.61
C ASP A 7 -75.29 -7.59 46.56
N GLN A 8 -76.26 -8.24 47.20
CA GLN A 8 -76.33 -9.58 47.78
C GLN A 8 -76.89 -10.66 46.82
N PRO A 9 -76.87 -11.95 47.22
CA PRO A 9 -77.15 -13.08 46.33
C PRO A 9 -78.66 -13.35 46.20
N ILE A 10 -79.10 -13.69 44.98
CA ILE A 10 -80.47 -14.14 44.72
C ILE A 10 -80.56 -15.65 44.87
N THR A 11 -81.15 -16.08 45.99
CA THR A 11 -81.69 -17.42 46.22
C THR A 11 -83.04 -17.58 45.51
N LEU A 12 -83.13 -18.52 44.57
CA LEU A 12 -84.39 -18.95 43.94
C LEU A 12 -84.92 -20.24 44.60
N PRO A 13 -86.25 -20.44 44.64
CA PRO A 13 -86.92 -21.41 45.51
C PRO A 13 -86.88 -22.86 45.01
N ALA A 14 -86.89 -23.78 45.95
CA ALA A 14 -87.02 -25.22 45.73
C ALA A 14 -88.40 -25.60 45.17
N PRO A 15 -88.48 -26.35 44.06
CA PRO A 15 -89.71 -27.02 43.66
C PRO A 15 -89.88 -28.40 44.33
N ALA A 16 -91.16 -28.74 44.52
CA ALA A 16 -91.75 -29.84 45.29
C ALA A 16 -91.26 -31.27 44.99
N PRO A 17 -91.44 -32.22 45.93
CA PRO A 17 -91.06 -33.63 45.76
C PRO A 17 -91.93 -34.29 44.69
N VAL A 18 -91.30 -34.66 43.56
CA VAL A 18 -91.92 -35.52 42.54
C VAL A 18 -91.75 -36.97 42.98
N VAL A 19 -92.89 -37.63 43.14
CA VAL A 19 -93.09 -39.03 43.49
C VAL A 19 -92.22 -39.95 42.62
N GLU A 20 -91.42 -40.79 43.27
CA GLU A 20 -90.69 -41.90 42.65
C GLU A 20 -91.67 -42.85 41.94
N PRO A 21 -91.56 -43.04 40.61
CA PRO A 21 -92.09 -44.24 40.00
C PRO A 21 -91.19 -45.41 40.41
N GLN A 22 -91.76 -46.38 41.14
CA GLN A 22 -91.15 -47.68 41.41
C GLN A 22 -90.65 -48.28 40.08
N SER A 23 -89.33 -48.21 39.86
CA SER A 23 -88.68 -48.86 38.75
C SER A 23 -88.71 -50.38 39.00
N VAL A 24 -89.56 -51.06 38.25
CA VAL A 24 -89.55 -52.52 38.09
C VAL A 24 -88.10 -52.97 37.84
N PRO A 25 -87.60 -54.01 38.53
CA PRO A 25 -86.25 -54.51 38.33
C PRO A 25 -86.13 -55.01 36.89
N ALA A 26 -85.41 -54.25 36.05
CA ALA A 26 -85.07 -54.69 34.72
C ALA A 26 -84.24 -55.98 34.82
N PRO A 27 -84.51 -57.00 33.99
CA PRO A 27 -83.77 -58.26 34.02
C PRO A 27 -82.27 -57.97 33.80
N PRO A 28 -81.36 -58.73 34.45
CA PRO A 28 -79.93 -58.53 34.28
C PRO A 28 -79.59 -58.69 32.80
N ARG A 29 -79.28 -57.58 32.14
CA ARG A 29 -78.75 -57.59 30.78
C ARG A 29 -77.44 -58.34 30.85
N ARG A 30 -77.43 -59.60 30.40
CA ARG A 30 -76.22 -60.35 30.09
C ARG A 30 -75.42 -59.51 29.11
N THR A 31 -74.42 -58.78 29.59
CA THR A 31 -73.41 -58.14 28.76
C THR A 31 -72.75 -59.26 27.97
N SER A 32 -73.09 -59.36 26.69
CA SER A 32 -72.45 -60.35 25.84
C SER A 32 -70.95 -60.04 25.87
N ARG A 33 -70.11 -61.04 26.17
CA ARG A 33 -68.64 -60.89 26.16
C ARG A 33 -68.12 -60.26 24.86
N ARG A 34 -68.89 -60.34 23.77
CA ARG A 34 -68.60 -59.72 22.46
C ARG A 34 -68.70 -58.18 22.47
N ALA A 35 -69.62 -57.59 23.25
CA ALA A 35 -69.73 -56.14 23.38
C ALA A 35 -68.56 -55.54 24.20
N LEU A 36 -68.12 -56.26 25.24
CA LEU A 36 -66.95 -55.87 26.04
C LEU A 36 -65.66 -55.95 25.22
N ILE A 37 -65.48 -57.01 24.42
CA ILE A 37 -64.32 -57.17 23.53
C ILE A 37 -64.31 -56.04 22.49
N GLY A 38 -65.43 -55.76 21.81
CA GLY A 38 -65.49 -54.66 20.83
C GLY A 38 -65.18 -53.28 21.41
N TRP A 39 -65.57 -53.03 22.67
CA TRP A 39 -65.24 -51.78 23.37
C TRP A 39 -63.75 -51.69 23.72
N ILE A 40 -63.16 -52.78 24.23
CA ILE A 40 -61.72 -52.86 24.52
C ILE A 40 -60.90 -52.69 23.25
N THR A 41 -61.29 -53.34 22.14
CA THR A 41 -60.57 -53.20 20.86
C THR A 41 -60.68 -51.77 20.32
N GLY A 42 -61.86 -51.15 20.42
CA GLY A 42 -62.05 -49.74 20.04
C GLY A 42 -61.19 -48.78 20.87
N VAL A 43 -61.14 -48.96 22.19
CA VAL A 43 -60.28 -48.15 23.08
C VAL A 43 -58.81 -48.35 22.76
N VAL A 44 -58.37 -49.59 22.53
CA VAL A 44 -56.97 -49.87 22.14
C VAL A 44 -56.61 -49.21 20.82
N VAL A 45 -57.47 -49.27 19.80
CA VAL A 45 -57.23 -48.60 18.52
C VAL A 45 -57.17 -47.08 18.69
N VAL A 46 -58.07 -46.48 19.48
CA VAL A 46 -58.04 -45.04 19.78
C VAL A 46 -56.76 -44.66 20.54
N LEU A 47 -56.33 -45.45 21.52
CA LEU A 47 -55.08 -45.20 22.25
C LEU A 47 -53.85 -45.32 21.35
N LEU A 48 -53.82 -46.29 20.44
CA LEU A 48 -52.73 -46.43 19.47
C LEU A 48 -52.71 -45.26 18.48
N LEU A 49 -53.87 -44.81 18.01
CA LEU A 49 -53.98 -43.60 17.17
C LEU A 49 -53.53 -42.35 17.93
N ALA A 50 -53.97 -42.17 19.18
CA ALA A 50 -53.57 -41.05 20.02
C ALA A 50 -52.06 -41.07 20.32
N ALA A 51 -51.49 -42.24 20.59
CA ALA A 51 -50.05 -42.42 20.77
C ALA A 51 -49.28 -42.12 19.47
N GLY A 52 -49.80 -42.56 18.31
CA GLY A 52 -49.22 -42.25 17.01
C GLY A 52 -49.24 -40.77 16.68
N ILE A 53 -50.37 -40.07 16.95
CA ILE A 53 -50.50 -38.62 16.77
C ILE A 53 -49.55 -37.89 17.72
N ALA A 54 -49.50 -38.27 19.00
CA ALA A 54 -48.60 -37.66 19.97
C ALA A 54 -47.12 -37.87 19.60
N PHE A 55 -46.77 -39.05 19.11
CA PHE A 55 -45.42 -39.35 18.61
C PHE A 55 -45.07 -38.50 17.38
N ALA A 56 -45.98 -38.41 16.40
CA ALA A 56 -45.80 -37.58 15.21
C ALA A 56 -45.65 -36.09 15.57
N GLN A 57 -46.49 -35.60 16.48
CA GLN A 57 -46.43 -34.23 16.99
C GLN A 57 -45.08 -33.95 17.67
N VAL A 58 -44.65 -34.78 18.63
CA VAL A 58 -43.36 -34.60 19.32
C VAL A 58 -42.18 -34.66 18.35
N SER A 59 -42.24 -35.56 17.36
CA SER A 59 -41.20 -35.68 16.33
C SER A 59 -41.15 -34.44 15.45
N ALA A 60 -42.29 -33.90 15.02
CA ALA A 60 -42.39 -32.69 14.23
C ALA A 60 -41.88 -31.45 14.99
N HIS A 61 -42.19 -31.32 16.28
CA HIS A 61 -41.64 -30.24 17.12
C HIS A 61 -40.11 -30.30 17.21
N ARG A 62 -39.54 -31.51 17.40
CA ARG A 62 -38.07 -31.68 17.45
C ARG A 62 -37.40 -31.38 16.12
N ALA A 63 -38.02 -31.79 15.02
CA ALA A 63 -37.53 -31.48 13.67
C ALA A 63 -37.51 -29.96 13.44
N PHE A 64 -38.58 -29.27 13.81
CA PHE A 64 -38.67 -27.81 13.71
C PHE A 64 -37.60 -27.11 14.57
N ASP A 65 -37.45 -27.51 15.83
CA ASP A 65 -36.46 -26.90 16.74
C ASP A 65 -35.03 -27.14 16.24
N ALA A 66 -34.75 -28.32 15.67
CA ALA A 66 -33.45 -28.63 15.08
C ALA A 66 -33.17 -27.81 13.81
N SER A 67 -34.18 -27.61 12.95
CA SER A 67 -34.06 -26.82 11.71
C SER A 67 -33.91 -25.33 12.01
N THR A 68 -34.64 -24.84 13.02
CA THR A 68 -34.44 -23.47 13.57
C THR A 68 -33.02 -23.30 14.10
N GLY A 69 -32.51 -24.27 14.88
CA GLY A 69 -31.13 -24.23 15.38
C GLY A 69 -30.08 -24.22 14.27
N ARG A 70 -30.29 -24.98 13.18
CA ARG A 70 -29.42 -24.97 11.99
C ARG A 70 -29.44 -23.60 11.30
N LEU A 71 -30.61 -23.03 11.08
CA LEU A 71 -30.75 -21.72 10.46
C LEU A 71 -30.05 -20.63 11.30
N LEU A 72 -30.27 -20.61 12.62
CA LEU A 72 -29.61 -19.63 13.50
C LEU A 72 -28.08 -19.76 13.48
N SER A 73 -27.55 -20.98 13.51
CA SER A 73 -26.10 -21.23 13.38
C SER A 73 -25.57 -20.74 12.03
N ALA A 74 -26.30 -21.00 10.93
CA ALA A 74 -25.91 -20.52 9.61
C ALA A 74 -25.93 -18.99 9.52
N VAL A 75 -26.90 -18.33 10.18
CA VAL A 75 -26.97 -16.86 10.27
C VAL A 75 -25.76 -16.30 11.02
N ASP A 76 -25.38 -16.88 12.16
CA ASP A 76 -24.18 -16.46 12.89
C ASP A 76 -22.90 -16.63 12.03
N GLU A 77 -22.80 -17.74 11.29
CA GLU A 77 -21.68 -18.02 10.37
C GLU A 77 -21.59 -17.01 9.22
N VAL A 78 -22.71 -16.69 8.55
CA VAL A 78 -22.69 -15.73 7.45
C VAL A 78 -22.43 -14.30 7.94
N GLU A 79 -22.89 -13.93 9.14
CA GLU A 79 -22.59 -12.62 9.72
C GLU A 79 -21.09 -12.45 10.03
N ALA A 80 -20.45 -13.50 10.56
CA ALA A 80 -19.01 -13.52 10.76
C ALA A 80 -18.26 -13.41 9.42
N ALA A 81 -18.59 -14.27 8.44
CA ALA A 81 -17.97 -14.23 7.13
C ALA A 81 -18.17 -12.88 6.41
N ALA A 82 -19.35 -12.26 6.55
CA ALA A 82 -19.63 -10.94 6.01
C ALA A 82 -18.82 -9.83 6.68
N SER A 83 -18.53 -9.97 7.98
CA SER A 83 -17.68 -9.03 8.71
C SER A 83 -16.24 -9.10 8.20
N ASP A 84 -15.68 -10.30 8.13
CA ASP A 84 -14.28 -10.55 7.72
C ASP A 84 -14.06 -10.17 6.25
N THR A 85 -15.00 -10.53 5.38
CA THR A 85 -14.99 -10.10 3.97
C THR A 85 -15.02 -8.58 3.82
N ARG A 86 -15.82 -7.87 4.65
CA ARG A 86 -15.92 -6.41 4.59
C ARG A 86 -14.65 -5.73 5.05
N GLU A 87 -14.03 -6.20 6.13
CA GLU A 87 -12.73 -5.68 6.59
C GLU A 87 -11.65 -5.84 5.51
N THR A 88 -11.58 -7.02 4.89
CA THR A 88 -10.63 -7.32 3.81
C THR A 88 -10.91 -6.48 2.56
N ALA A 89 -12.18 -6.30 2.19
CA ALA A 89 -12.56 -5.44 1.05
C ALA A 89 -12.23 -3.96 1.27
N ASP A 90 -12.40 -3.45 2.50
CA ASP A 90 -12.03 -2.08 2.88
C ASP A 90 -10.50 -1.88 2.84
N ASP A 91 -9.71 -2.86 3.27
CA ASP A 91 -8.25 -2.84 3.13
C ASP A 91 -7.82 -2.90 1.66
N GLY A 92 -8.42 -3.80 0.89
CA GLY A 92 -8.24 -3.88 -0.56
C GLY A 92 -8.51 -2.54 -1.26
N THR A 93 -9.47 -1.75 -0.79
CA THR A 93 -9.82 -0.45 -1.41
C THR A 93 -8.69 0.54 -1.23
N ARG A 94 -8.13 0.59 -0.02
CA ARG A 94 -6.96 1.43 0.27
C ARG A 94 -5.75 0.99 -0.55
N THR A 95 -5.56 -0.31 -0.74
CA THR A 95 -4.49 -0.85 -1.59
C THR A 95 -4.70 -0.50 -3.06
N VAL A 96 -5.91 -0.64 -3.61
CA VAL A 96 -6.22 -0.28 -5.01
C VAL A 96 -6.07 1.22 -5.25
N ASP A 97 -6.52 2.07 -4.35
CA ASP A 97 -6.35 3.52 -4.47
C ASP A 97 -4.86 3.90 -4.53
N ALA A 98 -4.05 3.37 -3.60
CA ALA A 98 -2.62 3.60 -3.59
C ALA A 98 -1.93 3.01 -4.84
N ALA A 99 -2.29 1.79 -5.23
CA ALA A 99 -1.72 1.11 -6.38
C ALA A 99 -2.05 1.83 -7.70
N THR A 100 -3.25 2.38 -7.82
CA THR A 100 -3.65 3.17 -8.98
C THR A 100 -2.77 4.41 -9.11
N VAL A 101 -2.58 5.16 -8.02
CA VAL A 101 -1.71 6.34 -8.00
C VAL A 101 -0.26 5.97 -8.36
N ILE A 102 0.26 4.86 -7.81
CA ILE A 102 1.61 4.38 -8.14
C ILE A 102 1.71 3.99 -9.62
N GLY A 103 0.73 3.24 -10.15
CA GLY A 103 0.73 2.76 -11.53
C GLY A 103 0.63 3.88 -12.58
N GLU A 104 -0.11 4.95 -12.25
CA GLU A 104 -0.20 6.18 -13.04
C GLU A 104 1.09 7.02 -12.95
N ALA A 105 1.66 7.14 -11.75
CA ALA A 105 2.88 7.89 -11.52
C ALA A 105 4.11 7.21 -12.14
N ALA A 106 4.16 5.89 -12.17
CA ALA A 106 5.24 5.07 -12.71
C ALA A 106 5.39 5.25 -14.24
N ALA A 107 5.90 6.40 -14.67
CA ALA A 107 6.04 6.78 -16.06
C ALA A 107 7.08 5.90 -16.79
N ASP A 108 6.92 5.81 -18.10
CA ASP A 108 7.85 5.05 -18.95
C ASP A 108 9.28 5.61 -18.81
N GLY A 109 10.24 4.69 -18.61
CA GLY A 109 11.65 5.03 -18.42
C GLY A 109 12.07 5.32 -16.98
N LEU A 110 11.14 5.42 -16.03
CA LEU A 110 11.46 5.56 -14.59
C LEU A 110 11.46 4.23 -13.84
N VAL A 111 10.79 3.23 -14.38
CA VAL A 111 10.67 1.88 -13.84
C VAL A 111 10.83 0.84 -14.93
N ASP A 112 11.05 -0.42 -14.55
CA ASP A 112 11.04 -1.53 -15.49
C ASP A 112 9.62 -1.72 -16.08
N PRO A 113 9.46 -1.69 -17.42
CA PRO A 113 8.14 -1.81 -18.05
C PRO A 113 7.41 -3.12 -17.72
N ALA A 114 8.15 -4.22 -17.55
CA ALA A 114 7.55 -5.52 -17.23
C ALA A 114 7.11 -5.61 -15.76
N ALA A 115 7.85 -4.98 -14.83
CA ALA A 115 7.41 -4.81 -13.45
C ALA A 115 6.15 -3.94 -13.36
N ARG A 116 6.13 -2.81 -14.09
CA ARG A 116 4.95 -1.94 -14.17
C ARG A 116 3.72 -2.66 -14.71
N ALA A 117 3.86 -3.41 -15.80
CA ALA A 117 2.74 -4.15 -16.39
C ALA A 117 2.15 -5.18 -15.41
N ARG A 118 3.02 -5.95 -14.72
CA ARG A 118 2.60 -6.91 -13.69
C ARG A 118 1.90 -6.24 -12.52
N PHE A 119 2.38 -5.07 -12.10
CA PHE A 119 1.75 -4.30 -11.02
C PHE A 119 0.34 -3.85 -11.40
N VAL A 120 0.16 -3.25 -12.59
CA VAL A 120 -1.16 -2.81 -13.09
C VAL A 120 -2.12 -3.99 -13.27
N GLU A 121 -1.63 -5.14 -13.76
CA GLU A 121 -2.41 -6.36 -13.88
C GLU A 121 -2.89 -6.85 -12.50
N ALA A 122 -1.99 -6.96 -11.52
CA ALA A 122 -2.34 -7.35 -10.15
C ALA A 122 -3.36 -6.39 -9.53
N THR A 123 -3.20 -5.08 -9.71
CA THR A 123 -4.16 -4.07 -9.23
C THR A 123 -5.54 -4.27 -9.87
N THR A 124 -5.59 -4.61 -11.16
CA THR A 124 -6.85 -4.87 -11.87
C THR A 124 -7.55 -6.13 -11.34
N VAL A 125 -6.77 -7.18 -11.04
CA VAL A 125 -7.28 -8.42 -10.43
C VAL A 125 -7.87 -8.14 -9.05
N LEU A 126 -7.16 -7.38 -8.20
CA LEU A 126 -7.66 -6.97 -6.89
C LEU A 126 -8.96 -6.17 -7.01
N ALA A 127 -9.00 -5.14 -7.86
CA ALA A 127 -10.22 -4.34 -8.07
C ALA A 127 -11.42 -5.17 -8.56
N THR A 128 -11.16 -6.22 -9.36
CA THR A 128 -12.19 -7.16 -9.80
C THR A 128 -12.70 -8.03 -8.64
N ALA A 129 -11.78 -8.57 -7.82
CA ALA A 129 -12.14 -9.34 -6.64
C ALA A 129 -12.97 -8.52 -5.64
N GLN A 130 -12.61 -7.24 -5.45
CA GLN A 130 -13.38 -6.29 -4.64
C GLN A 130 -14.79 -6.08 -5.15
N THR A 131 -14.96 -5.84 -6.45
CA THR A 131 -16.30 -5.70 -7.04
C THR A 131 -17.15 -6.95 -6.80
N GLY A 132 -16.55 -8.15 -6.90
CA GLY A 132 -17.21 -9.41 -6.60
C GLY A 132 -17.62 -9.55 -5.12
N ALA A 133 -16.73 -9.19 -4.20
CA ALA A 133 -17.01 -9.18 -2.77
C ALA A 133 -18.11 -8.18 -2.39
N GLU A 134 -18.07 -6.96 -2.95
CA GLU A 134 -19.12 -5.95 -2.75
C GLU A 134 -20.49 -6.43 -3.27
N GLU A 135 -20.51 -7.08 -4.44
CA GLU A 135 -21.73 -7.68 -4.98
C GLU A 135 -22.29 -8.71 -3.99
N LEU A 136 -21.45 -9.61 -3.47
CA LEU A 136 -21.84 -10.61 -2.46
C LEU A 136 -22.37 -9.98 -1.17
N LEU A 137 -21.67 -8.98 -0.64
CA LEU A 137 -22.06 -8.26 0.58
C LEU A 137 -23.35 -7.46 0.42
N SER A 138 -23.70 -7.06 -0.81
CA SER A 138 -24.93 -6.32 -1.12
C SER A 138 -26.16 -7.22 -1.25
N ARG A 139 -25.99 -8.54 -1.34
CA ARG A 139 -27.11 -9.49 -1.49
C ARG A 139 -27.92 -9.52 -0.20
N PRO A 140 -29.26 -9.34 -0.27
CA PRO A 140 -30.10 -9.37 0.90
C PRO A 140 -30.10 -10.77 1.50
N LEU A 141 -29.62 -10.89 2.74
CA LEU A 141 -29.93 -12.01 3.62
C LEU A 141 -31.29 -11.69 4.23
N GLY A 142 -32.30 -12.50 3.89
CA GLY A 142 -33.69 -12.16 4.17
C GLY A 142 -33.97 -12.00 5.66
N PRO A 143 -35.04 -11.28 6.05
CA PRO A 143 -35.57 -11.48 7.39
C PRO A 143 -36.08 -12.92 7.48
N TYR A 144 -35.43 -13.74 8.31
CA TYR A 144 -35.88 -15.09 8.58
C TYR A 144 -37.02 -15.03 9.59
N ASP A 145 -38.26 -15.01 9.10
CA ASP A 145 -39.44 -15.11 9.96
C ASP A 145 -39.62 -16.57 10.40
N VAL A 146 -39.46 -16.80 11.70
CA VAL A 146 -39.57 -18.12 12.33
C VAL A 146 -40.80 -18.11 13.23
N GLU A 147 -41.97 -18.40 12.64
CA GLU A 147 -43.20 -18.64 13.38
C GLU A 147 -43.42 -20.14 13.54
N LYS A 148 -43.60 -20.61 14.78
CA LYS A 148 -43.75 -22.04 15.06
C LYS A 148 -45.20 -22.49 14.88
N PRO A 149 -45.52 -23.31 13.85
CA PRO A 149 -46.89 -23.78 13.65
C PRO A 149 -47.31 -24.77 14.74
N PHE A 150 -48.62 -24.95 14.89
CA PHE A 150 -49.14 -25.88 15.88
C PHE A 150 -49.25 -27.31 15.34
N TRP A 151 -49.66 -27.51 14.08
CA TRP A 151 -49.97 -28.85 13.60
C TRP A 151 -48.73 -29.58 13.07
N ALA A 152 -48.64 -30.90 13.30
CA ALA A 152 -47.49 -31.71 12.90
C ALA A 152 -47.11 -31.60 11.41
N TRP A 153 -48.08 -31.49 10.51
CA TRP A 153 -47.80 -31.36 9.07
C TRP A 153 -47.25 -29.97 8.70
N GLU A 154 -47.76 -28.90 9.33
CA GLU A 154 -47.23 -27.54 9.17
C GLU A 154 -45.81 -27.45 9.73
N LEU A 155 -45.56 -28.05 10.90
CA LEU A 155 -44.23 -28.13 11.49
C LEU A 155 -43.22 -28.81 10.56
N LEU A 156 -43.61 -29.88 9.87
CA LEU A 156 -42.74 -30.59 8.93
C LEU A 156 -42.49 -29.79 7.64
N GLU A 157 -43.51 -29.15 7.09
CA GLU A 157 -43.38 -28.26 5.93
C GLU A 157 -42.46 -27.08 6.24
N GLU A 158 -42.68 -26.46 7.40
CA GLU A 158 -41.88 -25.34 7.86
C GLU A 158 -40.45 -25.74 8.22
N SER A 159 -40.24 -26.93 8.79
CA SER A 159 -38.89 -27.48 9.00
C SER A 159 -38.12 -27.61 7.68
N ALA A 160 -38.77 -28.08 6.61
CA ALA A 160 -38.14 -28.21 5.30
C ALA A 160 -37.81 -26.85 4.67
N ARG A 161 -38.65 -25.82 4.90
CA ARG A 161 -38.35 -24.44 4.51
C ARG A 161 -37.14 -23.90 5.26
N LEU A 162 -37.10 -24.04 6.59
CA LEU A 162 -35.99 -23.60 7.42
C LEU A 162 -34.67 -24.31 7.06
N ASP A 163 -34.73 -25.59 6.69
CA ASP A 163 -33.56 -26.33 6.20
C ASP A 163 -33.05 -25.80 4.85
N ALA A 164 -33.95 -25.51 3.91
CA ALA A 164 -33.57 -24.90 2.63
C ALA A 164 -32.99 -23.48 2.82
N ASP A 165 -33.58 -22.70 3.73
CA ASP A 165 -33.06 -21.39 4.12
C ASP A 165 -31.66 -21.53 4.76
N ALA A 166 -31.47 -22.48 5.68
CA ALA A 166 -30.18 -22.74 6.31
C ALA A 166 -29.10 -23.15 5.29
N GLU A 167 -29.44 -24.03 4.33
CA GLU A 167 -28.53 -24.41 3.24
C GLU A 167 -28.13 -23.21 2.37
N ALA A 168 -29.09 -22.33 2.04
CA ALA A 168 -28.81 -21.12 1.26
C ALA A 168 -27.91 -20.13 2.03
N VAL A 169 -28.11 -20.00 3.34
CA VAL A 169 -27.26 -19.14 4.19
C VAL A 169 -25.86 -19.71 4.34
N THR A 170 -25.72 -21.01 4.59
CA THR A 170 -24.40 -21.67 4.64
C THR A 170 -23.67 -21.54 3.31
N ALA A 171 -24.36 -21.64 2.17
CA ALA A 171 -23.76 -21.42 0.85
C ALA A 171 -23.30 -19.96 0.66
N ALA A 172 -24.06 -18.98 1.19
CA ALA A 172 -23.65 -17.58 1.17
C ALA A 172 -22.41 -17.33 2.06
N ALA A 173 -22.35 -17.93 3.26
CA ALA A 173 -21.19 -17.86 4.13
C ALA A 173 -19.94 -18.42 3.45
N ALA A 174 -20.05 -19.60 2.83
CA ALA A 174 -18.95 -20.21 2.08
C ALA A 174 -18.47 -19.33 0.91
N ALA A 175 -19.39 -18.70 0.17
CA ALA A 175 -19.05 -17.78 -0.91
C ALA A 175 -18.35 -16.50 -0.41
N MET A 176 -18.70 -16.02 0.78
CA MET A 176 -18.02 -14.88 1.42
C MET A 176 -16.60 -15.26 1.85
N THR A 177 -16.41 -16.41 2.49
CA THR A 177 -15.07 -16.92 2.83
C THR A 177 -14.19 -17.11 1.58
N GLU A 178 -14.73 -17.65 0.49
CA GLU A 178 -14.00 -17.77 -0.78
C GLU A 178 -13.63 -16.39 -1.36
N ALA A 179 -14.51 -15.40 -1.23
CA ALA A 179 -14.24 -14.03 -1.66
C ALA A 179 -13.17 -13.35 -0.79
N GLU A 180 -13.19 -13.56 0.52
CA GLU A 180 -12.15 -13.10 1.46
C GLU A 180 -10.78 -13.68 1.10
N GLU A 181 -10.70 -15.00 0.89
CA GLU A 181 -9.47 -15.67 0.46
C GLU A 181 -8.97 -15.11 -0.89
N SER A 182 -9.87 -14.96 -1.87
CA SER A 182 -9.52 -14.38 -3.17
C SER A 182 -9.05 -12.91 -3.07
N LEU A 183 -9.59 -12.13 -2.14
CA LEU A 183 -9.13 -10.77 -1.88
C LEU A 183 -7.73 -10.79 -1.28
N GLY A 184 -7.50 -11.62 -0.25
CA GLY A 184 -6.18 -11.76 0.38
C GLY A 184 -5.09 -12.17 -0.63
N ASP A 185 -5.37 -13.18 -1.46
CA ASP A 185 -4.44 -13.63 -2.51
C ASP A 185 -4.15 -12.50 -3.53
N ALA A 186 -5.17 -11.72 -3.91
CA ALA A 186 -5.00 -10.61 -4.84
C ALA A 186 -4.23 -9.43 -4.20
N GLN A 187 -4.42 -9.15 -2.92
CA GLN A 187 -3.64 -8.16 -2.18
C GLN A 187 -2.17 -8.57 -2.09
N ASP A 188 -1.89 -9.83 -1.74
CA ASP A 188 -0.52 -10.37 -1.71
C ASP A 188 0.15 -10.28 -3.09
N ALA A 189 -0.60 -10.52 -4.16
CA ALA A 189 -0.10 -10.37 -5.53
C ALA A 189 0.26 -8.90 -5.86
N VAL A 190 -0.57 -7.94 -5.43
CA VAL A 190 -0.28 -6.50 -5.59
C VAL A 190 0.95 -6.10 -4.80
N GLU A 191 1.08 -6.58 -3.56
CA GLU A 191 2.25 -6.31 -2.71
C GLU A 191 3.55 -6.85 -3.31
N ALA A 192 3.54 -8.11 -3.75
CA ALA A 192 4.69 -8.72 -4.41
C ALA A 192 5.07 -7.99 -5.72
N ALA A 193 4.07 -7.59 -6.52
CA ALA A 193 4.31 -6.82 -7.73
C ALA A 193 4.83 -5.40 -7.42
N GLY A 194 4.33 -4.77 -6.35
CA GLY A 194 4.78 -3.48 -5.84
C GLY A 194 6.26 -3.52 -5.44
N GLN A 195 6.67 -4.50 -4.65
CA GLN A 195 8.07 -4.69 -4.27
C GLN A 195 8.99 -4.89 -5.49
N ALA A 196 8.54 -5.66 -6.49
CA ALA A 196 9.29 -5.82 -7.74
C ALA A 196 9.41 -4.50 -8.52
N LEU A 197 8.35 -3.67 -8.52
CA LEU A 197 8.36 -2.34 -9.12
C LEU A 197 9.37 -1.42 -8.40
N TYR A 198 9.36 -1.42 -7.06
CA TYR A 198 10.26 -0.60 -6.24
C TYR A 198 11.72 -0.98 -6.46
N ALA A 199 12.01 -2.29 -6.48
CA ALA A 199 13.34 -2.81 -6.74
C ALA A 199 13.88 -2.43 -8.14
N SER A 200 12.99 -2.18 -9.11
CA SER A 200 13.40 -1.77 -10.47
C SER A 200 13.99 -0.35 -10.53
N VAL A 201 13.70 0.50 -9.56
CA VAL A 201 14.23 1.88 -9.50
C VAL A 201 15.74 1.90 -9.26
N VAL A 202 16.25 0.98 -8.45
CA VAL A 202 17.68 0.91 -8.04
C VAL A 202 18.63 0.86 -9.25
N PRO A 203 18.47 -0.07 -10.22
CA PRO A 203 19.35 -0.10 -11.40
C PRO A 203 19.05 1.01 -12.43
N LEU A 204 17.84 1.59 -12.44
CA LEU A 204 17.45 2.60 -13.42
C LEU A 204 17.88 4.01 -13.04
N ALA A 205 17.81 4.38 -11.76
CA ALA A 205 18.14 5.73 -11.30
C ALA A 205 19.55 6.19 -11.74
N PRO A 206 20.64 5.38 -11.62
CA PRO A 206 21.95 5.78 -12.13
C PRO A 206 21.99 6.00 -13.65
N THR A 207 21.19 5.23 -14.41
CA THR A 207 21.10 5.38 -15.87
C THR A 207 20.42 6.70 -16.24
N ILE A 208 19.35 7.06 -15.52
CA ILE A 208 18.63 8.33 -15.69
C ILE A 208 19.56 9.50 -15.32
N GLU A 209 20.27 9.41 -14.20
CA GLU A 209 21.23 10.44 -13.80
C GLU A 209 22.34 10.61 -14.84
N ALA A 210 22.91 9.51 -15.35
CA ALA A 210 23.95 9.53 -16.38
C ALA A 210 23.47 10.13 -17.73
N ALA A 211 22.17 10.13 -18.00
CA ALA A 211 21.61 10.80 -19.17
C ALA A 211 21.48 12.34 -18.98
N HIS A 212 21.65 12.83 -17.75
CA HIS A 212 21.43 14.23 -17.35
C HIS A 212 22.67 14.82 -16.67
N VAL A 213 23.87 14.51 -17.17
CA VAL A 213 25.17 14.89 -16.55
C VAL A 213 25.35 16.39 -16.27
N SER A 214 24.64 17.25 -17.00
CA SER A 214 24.70 18.71 -16.84
C SER A 214 23.69 19.25 -15.81
N ALA A 215 22.88 18.41 -15.16
CA ALA A 215 21.97 18.88 -14.12
C ALA A 215 22.73 19.51 -12.94
N ARG A 216 22.08 20.45 -12.25
CA ARG A 216 22.61 21.05 -11.02
C ARG A 216 22.73 19.99 -9.92
N ALA A 217 23.72 20.16 -9.05
CA ALA A 217 24.03 19.19 -8.02
C ALA A 217 22.85 18.90 -7.09
N LEU A 218 22.10 19.92 -6.67
CA LEU A 218 20.93 19.74 -5.82
C LEU A 218 19.81 18.94 -6.51
N ALA A 219 19.61 19.12 -7.82
CA ALA A 219 18.61 18.35 -8.56
C ALA A 219 19.01 16.87 -8.67
N VAL A 220 20.31 16.59 -8.84
CA VAL A 220 20.86 15.23 -8.81
C VAL A 220 20.65 14.58 -7.43
N LEU A 221 21.01 15.29 -6.36
CA LEU A 221 20.88 14.77 -5.00
C LEU A 221 19.42 14.55 -4.59
N ASP A 222 18.52 15.50 -4.90
CA ASP A 222 17.09 15.35 -4.64
C ASP A 222 16.49 14.16 -5.42
N PHE A 223 16.95 13.92 -6.65
CA PHE A 223 16.53 12.75 -7.43
C PHE A 223 17.02 11.43 -6.81
N ARG A 224 18.28 11.37 -6.35
CA ARG A 224 18.83 10.19 -5.65
C ARG A 224 18.08 9.89 -4.34
N ASP A 225 17.77 10.93 -3.57
CA ASP A 225 17.01 10.79 -2.33
C ASP A 225 15.60 10.24 -2.63
N ALA A 226 14.92 10.78 -3.64
CA ALA A 226 13.59 10.31 -4.02
C ALA A 226 13.60 8.87 -4.59
N ALA A 227 14.62 8.51 -5.37
CA ALA A 227 14.81 7.14 -5.84
C ALA A 227 15.03 6.15 -4.68
N THR A 228 15.84 6.55 -3.69
CA THR A 228 16.08 5.77 -2.46
C THR A 228 14.79 5.61 -1.65
N ALA A 229 14.02 6.69 -1.47
CA ALA A 229 12.75 6.64 -0.75
C ALA A 229 11.74 5.67 -1.38
N VAL A 230 11.74 5.53 -2.72
CA VAL A 230 10.93 4.52 -3.41
C VAL A 230 11.49 3.10 -3.16
N ALA A 231 12.81 2.91 -3.28
CA ALA A 231 13.44 1.61 -3.08
C ALA A 231 13.29 1.05 -1.66
N GLU A 232 13.12 1.92 -0.66
CA GLU A 232 12.92 1.56 0.75
C GLU A 232 11.46 1.21 1.10
N GLN A 233 10.52 1.36 0.17
CA GLN A 233 9.12 0.99 0.42
C GLN A 233 8.98 -0.53 0.57
N THR A 234 8.21 -0.96 1.57
CA THR A 234 7.95 -2.39 1.84
C THR A 234 6.53 -2.82 1.56
N GLY A 235 5.62 -1.86 1.32
CA GLY A 235 4.18 -2.10 1.14
C GLY A 235 3.55 -1.20 0.08
N VAL A 236 2.33 -1.51 -0.32
CA VAL A 236 1.51 -0.72 -1.25
C VAL A 236 0.50 0.09 -0.45
N GLY A 237 0.80 1.38 -0.26
CA GLY A 237 -0.06 2.28 0.51
C GLY A 237 0.25 3.76 0.24
N PRO A 238 -0.37 4.67 1.01
CA PRO A 238 -0.24 6.12 0.79
C PRO A 238 1.20 6.63 0.85
N GLY A 239 2.05 6.02 1.67
CA GLY A 239 3.48 6.35 1.76
C GLY A 239 4.22 6.05 0.45
N ALA A 240 4.01 4.86 -0.12
CA ALA A 240 4.60 4.47 -1.39
C ALA A 240 4.07 5.32 -2.56
N ALA A 241 2.78 5.63 -2.57
CA ALA A 241 2.19 6.54 -3.55
C ALA A 241 2.83 7.94 -3.50
N SER A 242 3.04 8.49 -2.30
CA SER A 242 3.73 9.77 -2.11
C SER A 242 5.20 9.71 -2.55
N ALA A 243 5.91 8.62 -2.22
CA ALA A 243 7.30 8.43 -2.64
C ALA A 243 7.44 8.40 -4.17
N PHE A 244 6.55 7.69 -4.87
CA PHE A 244 6.52 7.68 -6.34
C PHE A 244 6.22 9.05 -6.93
N ALA A 245 5.23 9.76 -6.41
CA ALA A 245 4.90 11.10 -6.88
C ALA A 245 6.11 12.05 -6.77
N GLN A 246 6.84 11.98 -5.65
CA GLN A 246 8.07 12.73 -5.45
C GLN A 246 9.18 12.29 -6.41
N TYR A 247 9.40 10.99 -6.58
CA TYR A 247 10.40 10.45 -7.52
C TYR A 247 10.18 10.94 -8.95
N VAL A 248 8.94 10.91 -9.43
CA VAL A 248 8.56 11.42 -10.76
C VAL A 248 8.79 12.92 -10.86
N GLN A 249 8.40 13.68 -9.84
CA GLN A 249 8.60 15.12 -9.81
C GLN A 249 10.10 15.47 -9.82
N LYS A 250 10.91 14.78 -9.02
CA LYS A 250 12.37 14.99 -8.97
C LYS A 250 13.07 14.56 -10.26
N SER A 251 12.56 13.54 -10.96
CA SER A 251 13.04 13.21 -12.30
C SER A 251 12.78 14.35 -13.30
N LYS A 252 11.59 14.97 -13.27
CA LYS A 252 11.27 16.13 -14.12
C LYS A 252 12.16 17.33 -13.79
N GLU A 253 12.42 17.57 -12.50
CA GLU A 253 13.33 18.63 -12.04
C GLU A 253 14.77 18.38 -12.50
N LEU A 254 15.25 17.14 -12.42
CA LEU A 254 16.55 16.73 -12.95
C LEU A 254 16.65 17.03 -14.45
N THR A 255 15.69 16.58 -15.24
CA THR A 255 15.66 16.82 -16.69
C THR A 255 15.60 18.31 -17.02
N SER A 256 14.71 19.06 -16.36
CA SER A 256 14.58 20.50 -16.57
C SER A 256 15.85 21.24 -16.19
N SER A 257 16.51 20.83 -15.10
CA SER A 257 17.77 21.42 -14.66
C SER A 257 18.87 21.16 -15.69
N ALA A 258 19.04 19.92 -16.15
CA ALA A 258 20.02 19.59 -17.20
C ALA A 258 19.78 20.39 -18.49
N GLN A 259 18.53 20.51 -18.93
CA GLN A 259 18.19 21.28 -20.14
C GLN A 259 18.51 22.77 -19.99
N SER A 260 18.20 23.36 -18.83
CA SER A 260 18.53 24.75 -18.54
C SER A 260 20.05 24.99 -18.58
N GLU A 261 20.81 24.07 -17.97
CA GLU A 261 22.27 24.14 -17.91
C GLU A 261 22.91 23.98 -19.30
N LEU A 262 22.40 23.08 -20.13
CA LEU A 262 22.84 22.95 -21.53
C LEU A 262 22.51 24.19 -22.35
N ALA A 263 21.35 24.83 -22.12
CA ALA A 263 20.96 26.05 -22.80
C ALA A 263 21.87 27.23 -22.42
N GLU A 264 22.25 27.36 -21.15
CA GLU A 264 23.20 28.37 -20.67
C GLU A 264 24.60 28.18 -21.30
N LYS A 265 25.01 26.93 -21.51
CA LYS A 265 26.30 26.59 -22.13
C LYS A 265 26.34 26.84 -23.64
N SER A 266 25.20 27.13 -24.28
CA SER A 266 25.10 27.30 -25.73
C SER A 266 26.03 28.39 -26.28
N GLY A 267 26.41 28.25 -27.55
CA GLY A 267 27.30 29.17 -28.25
C GLY A 267 28.57 28.50 -28.77
N PRO A 268 29.56 29.29 -29.28
CA PRO A 268 30.75 28.75 -29.94
C PRO A 268 31.65 27.86 -29.08
N LEU A 269 31.54 27.96 -27.75
CA LEU A 269 32.36 27.21 -26.79
C LEU A 269 31.65 25.98 -26.23
N TYR A 270 30.44 25.66 -26.69
CA TYR A 270 29.58 24.62 -26.12
C TYR A 270 30.28 23.25 -26.00
N ASP A 271 30.82 22.71 -27.10
CA ASP A 271 31.45 21.39 -27.09
C ASP A 271 32.67 21.35 -26.17
N THR A 272 33.46 22.42 -26.16
CA THR A 272 34.65 22.53 -25.31
C THR A 272 34.29 22.59 -23.82
N ARG A 273 33.22 23.31 -23.47
CA ARG A 273 32.73 23.35 -22.09
C ARG A 273 32.32 21.95 -21.63
N LEU A 274 31.58 21.20 -22.46
CA LEU A 274 31.21 19.82 -22.14
C LEU A 274 32.42 18.90 -21.97
N GLU A 275 33.45 19.06 -22.80
CA GLU A 275 34.70 18.31 -22.67
C GLU A 275 35.42 18.60 -21.34
N ILE A 276 35.47 19.88 -20.94
CA ILE A 276 36.08 20.32 -19.67
C ILE A 276 35.33 19.74 -18.47
N GLU A 277 34.00 19.81 -18.49
CA GLU A 277 33.20 19.29 -17.39
C GLU A 277 33.28 17.76 -17.29
N ALA A 278 33.33 17.06 -18.43
CA ALA A 278 33.55 15.62 -18.46
C ALA A 278 34.92 15.26 -17.87
N TYR A 279 35.97 16.00 -18.21
CA TYR A 279 37.29 15.85 -17.61
C TYR A 279 37.25 16.09 -16.10
N ALA A 280 36.67 17.19 -15.64
CA ALA A 280 36.54 17.51 -14.23
C ALA A 280 35.81 16.40 -13.45
N ARG A 281 34.66 15.92 -13.96
CA ARG A 281 33.92 14.80 -13.35
C ARG A 281 34.74 13.51 -13.30
N SER A 282 35.56 13.23 -14.32
CA SER A 282 36.43 12.04 -14.35
C SER A 282 37.50 12.02 -13.25
N ILE A 283 37.85 13.20 -12.73
CA ILE A 283 38.83 13.37 -11.65
C ILE A 283 38.17 13.80 -10.34
N ALA A 284 36.84 13.87 -10.24
CA ALA A 284 36.15 14.38 -9.05
C ALA A 284 36.01 13.36 -7.90
N GLY A 285 36.46 12.12 -8.07
CA GLY A 285 36.41 11.10 -7.02
C GLY A 285 35.00 10.84 -6.46
N GLY A 286 33.95 11.00 -7.27
CA GLY A 286 32.55 10.80 -6.85
C GLY A 286 31.85 12.02 -6.25
N VAL A 287 32.52 13.17 -6.11
CA VAL A 287 31.85 14.43 -5.75
C VAL A 287 30.92 14.85 -6.88
N VAL A 288 29.68 15.23 -6.54
CA VAL A 288 28.73 15.77 -7.52
C VAL A 288 29.15 17.19 -7.90
N LEU A 289 29.43 17.42 -9.19
CA LEU A 289 29.86 18.71 -9.72
C LEU A 289 28.80 19.34 -10.62
N ASP A 290 28.50 20.61 -10.39
CA ASP A 290 27.87 21.48 -11.38
C ASP A 290 28.79 22.66 -11.75
N PHE A 291 28.45 23.34 -12.85
CA PHE A 291 29.36 24.25 -13.54
C PHE A 291 28.67 25.51 -14.03
N ASP A 292 29.28 26.64 -13.69
CA ASP A 292 28.93 27.96 -14.20
C ASP A 292 30.03 28.49 -15.12
N TRP A 293 29.64 29.27 -16.12
CA TRP A 293 30.57 29.85 -17.09
C TRP A 293 30.38 31.36 -17.20
N ALA A 294 31.45 32.12 -16.95
CA ALA A 294 31.39 33.58 -16.95
C ALA A 294 32.47 34.19 -17.86
N PRO A 295 32.26 35.40 -18.43
CA PRO A 295 33.32 36.11 -19.15
C PRO A 295 34.55 36.39 -18.28
N LEU A 296 34.34 36.68 -17.00
CA LEU A 296 35.37 36.96 -16.01
C LEU A 296 35.07 36.19 -14.72
N VAL A 297 36.11 35.63 -14.10
CA VAL A 297 36.08 35.06 -12.76
C VAL A 297 37.18 35.70 -11.94
N ASN A 298 36.87 36.24 -10.76
CA ASN A 298 37.81 37.02 -9.92
C ASN A 298 38.57 38.13 -10.69
N GLY A 299 37.91 38.74 -11.68
CA GLY A 299 38.49 39.81 -12.51
C GLY A 299 39.38 39.36 -13.67
N LEU A 300 39.58 38.05 -13.86
CA LEU A 300 40.37 37.47 -14.95
C LEU A 300 39.49 36.78 -16.00
N GLY A 301 39.86 36.94 -17.26
CA GLY A 301 39.21 36.30 -18.42
C GLY A 301 39.65 36.91 -19.75
N GLY A 302 39.42 36.18 -20.85
CA GLY A 302 39.87 36.56 -22.19
C GLY A 302 41.37 36.79 -22.25
N ARG A 303 41.80 37.98 -22.67
CA ARG A 303 43.23 38.35 -22.79
C ARG A 303 43.92 38.59 -21.45
N ALA A 304 43.17 38.75 -20.36
CA ALA A 304 43.72 38.99 -19.03
C ALA A 304 44.21 37.70 -18.36
N GLY A 305 43.80 36.53 -18.86
CA GLY A 305 44.19 35.23 -18.33
C GLY A 305 43.01 34.28 -18.19
N MET A 306 43.26 33.15 -17.52
CA MET A 306 42.26 32.16 -17.14
C MET A 306 42.10 32.18 -15.62
N ALA A 307 40.88 31.96 -15.15
CA ALA A 307 40.55 31.80 -13.75
C ALA A 307 39.37 30.86 -13.55
N GLY A 308 39.34 30.28 -12.36
CA GLY A 308 38.24 29.51 -11.82
C GLY A 308 37.98 29.88 -10.36
N THR A 309 36.86 29.39 -9.85
CA THR A 309 36.57 29.28 -8.42
C THR A 309 35.73 28.03 -8.20
N ALA A 310 35.85 27.43 -7.03
CA ALA A 310 34.92 26.40 -6.60
C ALA A 310 34.32 26.70 -5.22
N THR A 311 33.08 26.27 -5.03
CA THR A 311 32.44 26.19 -3.71
C THR A 311 32.37 24.74 -3.29
N TRP A 312 32.30 24.45 -1.99
CA TRP A 312 32.11 23.10 -1.49
C TRP A 312 31.02 23.07 -0.42
N ASN A 313 30.28 21.97 -0.38
CA ASN A 313 29.29 21.68 0.63
C ASN A 313 29.41 20.22 1.03
N THR A 314 29.43 19.93 2.33
CA THR A 314 29.65 18.58 2.89
C THR A 314 28.38 17.79 3.15
N ILE A 315 27.20 18.37 2.91
CA ILE A 315 25.90 17.72 3.08
C ILE A 315 25.73 16.62 2.01
N ARG A 316 25.01 15.53 2.36
CA ARG A 316 24.61 14.44 1.44
C ARG A 316 25.79 13.83 0.65
N GLY A 317 26.92 13.63 1.32
CA GLY A 317 28.11 13.02 0.72
C GLY A 317 28.98 13.96 -0.12
N GLY A 318 28.58 15.23 -0.23
CA GLY A 318 29.38 16.29 -0.80
C GLY A 318 29.00 16.69 -2.22
N PHE A 319 28.89 17.99 -2.47
CA PHE A 319 28.75 18.55 -3.81
C PHE A 319 29.50 19.88 -3.94
N SER A 320 29.74 20.31 -5.17
CA SER A 320 30.52 21.51 -5.47
C SER A 320 30.03 22.17 -6.75
N THR A 321 30.08 23.50 -6.77
CA THR A 321 29.92 24.31 -7.98
C THR A 321 31.26 24.86 -8.39
N ILE A 322 31.67 24.60 -9.62
CA ILE A 322 32.88 25.17 -10.24
C ILE A 322 32.46 26.26 -11.22
N THR A 323 32.93 27.48 -11.02
CA THR A 323 32.76 28.57 -11.98
C THR A 323 34.06 28.77 -12.76
N LEU A 324 34.00 28.70 -14.10
CA LEU A 324 35.15 28.90 -14.97
C LEU A 324 34.96 30.13 -15.86
N SER A 325 36.06 30.85 -16.08
CA SER A 325 36.09 31.92 -17.08
C SER A 325 36.02 31.36 -18.50
N ASN A 326 35.40 32.07 -19.43
CA ASN A 326 35.27 31.64 -20.83
C ASN A 326 36.64 31.37 -21.49
N SER A 327 37.69 32.08 -21.06
CA SER A 327 39.05 31.86 -21.57
C SER A 327 39.61 30.49 -21.24
N VAL A 328 39.11 29.80 -20.21
CA VAL A 328 39.47 28.39 -19.95
C VAL A 328 39.05 27.52 -21.13
N ALA A 329 37.82 27.71 -21.63
CA ALA A 329 37.33 27.01 -22.80
C ALA A 329 38.03 27.47 -24.09
N GLU A 330 38.36 28.75 -24.23
CA GLU A 330 39.10 29.25 -25.41
C GLU A 330 40.52 28.66 -25.51
N ASN A 331 41.16 28.35 -24.38
CA ASN A 331 42.53 27.83 -24.32
C ASN A 331 42.61 26.32 -24.08
N TRP A 332 41.48 25.61 -24.08
CA TRP A 332 41.44 24.17 -23.90
C TRP A 332 42.01 23.43 -25.14
N PRO A 333 42.76 22.32 -25.00
CA PRO A 333 43.19 21.62 -23.77
C PRO A 333 44.65 21.95 -23.38
N SER A 334 45.04 23.23 -23.33
CA SER A 334 46.39 23.62 -22.91
C SER A 334 46.76 23.06 -21.53
N ALA A 335 48.06 22.88 -21.28
CA ALA A 335 48.56 22.34 -20.02
C ALA A 335 48.09 23.20 -18.82
N ASP A 336 48.09 24.53 -18.97
CA ASP A 336 47.62 25.46 -17.95
C ASP A 336 46.11 25.36 -17.72
N ALA A 337 45.30 25.27 -18.79
CA ALA A 337 43.84 25.13 -18.65
C ALA A 337 43.46 23.81 -17.94
N ARG A 338 44.13 22.71 -18.28
CA ARG A 338 43.93 21.41 -17.60
C ARG A 338 44.37 21.46 -16.14
N ALA A 339 45.52 22.07 -15.87
CA ALA A 339 46.04 22.23 -14.51
C ALA A 339 45.11 23.09 -13.63
N LEU A 340 44.56 24.17 -14.19
CA LEU A 340 43.57 25.02 -13.52
C LEU A 340 42.29 24.25 -13.21
N VAL A 341 41.73 23.51 -14.18
CA VAL A 341 40.53 22.70 -13.92
C VAL A 341 40.80 21.63 -12.86
N ALA A 342 42.00 21.02 -12.86
CA ALA A 342 42.39 20.09 -11.80
C ALA A 342 42.50 20.76 -10.43
N HIS A 343 43.01 21.99 -10.37
CA HIS A 343 43.06 22.80 -9.14
C HIS A 343 41.65 23.09 -8.60
N GLU A 344 40.73 23.55 -9.45
CA GLU A 344 39.35 23.80 -9.03
C GLU A 344 38.64 22.53 -8.55
N VAL A 345 38.88 21.38 -9.18
CA VAL A 345 38.38 20.10 -8.66
C VAL A 345 38.98 19.78 -7.30
N GLY A 346 40.24 20.14 -7.04
CA GLY A 346 40.86 19.96 -5.72
C GLY A 346 40.09 20.67 -4.61
N HIS A 347 39.61 21.89 -4.85
CA HIS A 347 38.69 22.57 -3.94
C HIS A 347 37.38 21.77 -3.77
N SER A 348 36.78 21.27 -4.86
CA SER A 348 35.57 20.44 -4.82
C SER A 348 35.72 19.18 -3.96
N ILE A 349 36.91 18.56 -3.94
CA ILE A 349 37.19 17.38 -3.11
C ILE A 349 37.04 17.67 -1.60
N THR A 350 37.17 18.94 -1.20
CA THR A 350 36.92 19.37 0.18
C THR A 350 35.51 18.99 0.64
N SER A 351 34.54 18.91 -0.27
CA SER A 351 33.16 18.46 0.03
C SER A 351 33.07 17.07 0.69
N LYS A 352 34.07 16.19 0.51
CA LYS A 352 34.09 14.87 1.15
C LYS A 352 35.29 14.63 2.10
N CYS A 353 36.29 15.50 2.06
CA CYS A 353 37.56 15.32 2.77
C CYS A 353 37.99 16.54 3.60
N SER A 354 37.04 17.40 3.96
CA SER A 354 37.25 18.59 4.80
C SER A 354 37.99 18.32 6.10
N ASP A 355 37.92 17.09 6.62
CA ASP A 355 38.47 16.70 7.93
C ASP A 355 39.96 16.28 7.84
N LEU A 356 40.53 16.17 6.63
CA LEU A 356 41.93 15.75 6.44
C LEU A 356 42.94 16.90 6.57
N PHE A 357 42.46 18.14 6.57
CA PHE A 357 43.24 19.37 6.64
C PHE A 357 42.40 20.51 7.26
N ASP A 358 42.99 21.69 7.48
CA ASP A 358 42.26 22.86 7.99
C ASP A 358 41.46 23.54 6.87
N SER A 359 40.34 22.92 6.47
CA SER A 359 39.51 23.38 5.34
C SER A 359 38.84 24.75 5.56
N ALA A 360 38.86 25.27 6.78
CA ALA A 360 38.36 26.61 7.10
C ALA A 360 39.41 27.71 6.87
N ASP A 361 40.70 27.36 6.88
CA ASP A 361 41.78 28.27 6.55
C ASP A 361 41.94 28.36 5.02
N GLN A 362 41.91 29.59 4.49
CA GLN A 362 41.99 29.80 3.05
C GLN A 362 43.33 29.31 2.49
N ALA A 363 44.45 29.57 3.17
CA ALA A 363 45.76 29.18 2.65
C ALA A 363 45.92 27.65 2.62
N ALA A 364 45.43 26.95 3.65
CA ALA A 364 45.38 25.49 3.66
C ALA A 364 44.48 24.92 2.56
N ASN A 365 43.38 25.60 2.22
CA ASN A 365 42.49 25.21 1.13
C ASN A 365 43.13 25.38 -0.27
N GLU A 366 43.84 26.48 -0.49
CA GLU A 366 44.64 26.68 -1.71
C GLU A 366 45.82 25.69 -1.81
N GLU A 367 46.48 25.38 -0.68
CA GLU A 367 47.51 24.34 -0.60
C GLU A 367 46.92 22.96 -0.97
N TRP A 368 45.75 22.63 -0.44
CA TRP A 368 45.03 21.38 -0.73
C TRP A 368 44.68 21.25 -2.22
N ALA A 369 44.09 22.28 -2.82
CA ALA A 369 43.74 22.28 -4.24
C ALA A 369 44.98 22.13 -5.15
N THR A 370 46.07 22.82 -4.79
CA THR A 370 47.36 22.70 -5.47
C THR A 370 47.94 21.29 -5.33
N ALA A 371 47.86 20.71 -4.13
CA ALA A 371 48.33 19.35 -3.85
C ALA A 371 47.56 18.30 -4.66
N TRP A 372 46.25 18.46 -4.79
CA TRP A 372 45.40 17.63 -5.64
C TRP A 372 45.82 17.71 -7.11
N ALA A 373 45.96 18.91 -7.67
CA ALA A 373 46.37 19.10 -9.06
C ALA A 373 47.73 18.45 -9.36
N ILE A 374 48.71 18.64 -8.48
CA ILE A 374 50.05 18.01 -8.60
C ILE A 374 49.96 16.49 -8.49
N GLY A 375 49.20 15.97 -7.52
CA GLY A 375 49.00 14.53 -7.34
C GLY A 375 48.33 13.86 -8.55
N MET A 376 47.47 14.60 -9.26
CA MET A 376 46.89 14.20 -10.54
C MET A 376 47.85 14.33 -11.75
N GLY A 377 49.08 14.79 -11.52
CA GLY A 377 50.16 14.88 -12.51
C GLY A 377 50.29 16.24 -13.20
N HIS A 378 49.61 17.28 -12.72
CA HIS A 378 49.66 18.62 -13.34
C HIS A 378 50.79 19.47 -12.79
N THR A 379 51.73 19.85 -13.67
CA THR A 379 52.91 20.65 -13.33
C THR A 379 52.96 22.04 -13.99
N ALA A 380 51.96 22.37 -14.81
CA ALA A 380 51.84 23.67 -15.47
C ALA A 380 51.38 24.77 -14.49
N GLU A 381 51.51 26.04 -14.85
CA GLU A 381 51.33 27.19 -13.93
C GLU A 381 49.90 27.24 -13.36
N GLY A 382 48.91 26.77 -14.12
CA GLY A 382 47.52 26.69 -13.68
C GLY A 382 47.26 25.80 -12.46
N ASN A 383 48.24 25.01 -11.98
CA ASN A 383 48.03 24.13 -10.83
C ASN A 383 47.98 24.85 -9.46
N GLY A 384 48.29 26.16 -9.42
CA GLY A 384 48.27 26.98 -8.19
C GLY A 384 49.65 27.31 -7.61
N VAL A 385 50.73 26.62 -8.03
CA VAL A 385 52.08 26.82 -7.46
C VAL A 385 52.59 28.25 -7.61
N GLN A 386 52.31 28.90 -8.74
CA GLN A 386 52.76 30.27 -8.97
C GLN A 386 52.11 31.26 -7.98
N ALA A 387 50.86 31.02 -7.60
CA ALA A 387 50.09 31.90 -6.72
C ALA A 387 50.29 31.57 -5.24
N TYR A 388 50.37 30.28 -4.90
CA TYR A 388 50.27 29.79 -3.52
C TYR A 388 51.52 29.05 -3.03
N GLY A 389 52.48 28.77 -3.93
CA GLY A 389 53.68 28.01 -3.63
C GLY A 389 53.49 26.50 -3.75
N TYR A 390 54.56 25.75 -3.54
CA TYR A 390 54.50 24.29 -3.55
C TYR A 390 53.89 23.75 -2.26
N PRO A 391 52.90 22.84 -2.34
CA PRO A 391 52.36 22.17 -1.18
C PRO A 391 53.38 21.18 -0.60
N SER A 392 53.21 20.84 0.67
CA SER A 392 54.02 19.79 1.29
C SER A 392 53.75 18.41 0.66
N GLN A 393 54.74 17.51 0.68
CA GLN A 393 54.53 16.13 0.20
C GLN A 393 53.45 15.41 1.03
N ASP A 394 53.37 15.69 2.34
CA ASP A 394 52.31 15.16 3.21
C ASP A 394 50.92 15.61 2.72
N MET A 395 50.76 16.87 2.30
CA MET A 395 49.50 17.36 1.73
C MET A 395 49.15 16.66 0.41
N ILE A 396 50.13 16.44 -0.48
CA ILE A 396 49.93 15.69 -1.74
C ILE A 396 49.47 14.26 -1.45
N ASP A 397 50.15 13.57 -0.53
CA ASP A 397 49.83 12.19 -0.18
C ASP A 397 48.42 12.09 0.44
N ARG A 398 48.03 13.06 1.29
CA ARG A 398 46.66 13.16 1.85
C ARG A 398 45.61 13.42 0.78
N ALA A 399 45.86 14.37 -0.13
CA ALA A 399 44.95 14.67 -1.22
C ALA A 399 44.72 13.44 -2.10
N MET A 400 45.77 12.70 -2.43
CA MET A 400 45.66 11.49 -3.24
C MET A 400 45.00 10.31 -2.52
N ALA A 401 45.11 10.22 -1.19
CA ALA A 401 44.39 9.23 -0.40
C ALA A 401 42.87 9.47 -0.36
N CYS A 402 42.41 10.68 -0.66
CA CYS A 402 41.00 11.05 -0.69
C CYS A 402 40.30 10.69 -2.01
N ARG A 403 41.04 10.38 -3.08
CA ARG A 403 40.48 10.02 -4.39
C ARG A 403 39.57 8.79 -4.28
#